data_AF-A0A831XYM3-F1
#
_entry.id   AF-A0A831XYM3-F1
#
_cell.length_a   1.000
_cell.length_b   1.000
_cell.length_c   1.000
_cell.angle_alpha   90.00
_cell.angle_beta   90.00
_cell.angle_gamma   90.00
#
_symmetry.space_group_name_H-M   'P 1'
#
loop_
_entity.id
_entity.type
_entity.pdbx_description
1 polymer ?
#
loop_
_entity_poly.entity_id
_entity_poly.type
_entity_poly.pdbx_seq_one_letter_code
_entity_poly.pdbx_strand_id
1 'polypeptide(L)' 'MVEELQEAARSIVVGLRQAEELARQGKREEAEKLYRELKKQALEKRLYRGFAGLFRKVEGLIRG' A
#
# COMPACT_ATOMS: atom_id res chain seq x y z
N MET A 1 -4.66 16.52 13.89
CA MET A 1 -5.65 15.74 13.10
C MET A 1 -5.35 15.77 11.60
N VAL A 2 -5.12 16.94 11.00
CA VAL A 2 -4.71 17.04 9.58
C VAL A 2 -3.30 16.49 9.35
N GLU A 3 -2.35 16.81 10.22
CA GLU A 3 -0.96 16.33 10.15
C GLU A 3 -0.88 14.80 10.26
N GLU A 4 -1.62 14.19 11.21
CA GLU A 4 -1.68 12.73 11.37
C GLU A 4 -2.24 12.03 10.12
N LEU A 5 -3.26 12.61 9.47
CA LEU A 5 -3.80 12.09 8.21
C LEU A 5 -2.80 12.24 7.05
N GLN A 6 -2.05 13.35 7.01
CA GLN A 6 -1.00 13.56 6.02
C GLN A 6 0.18 12.60 6.20
N GLU A 7 0.61 12.36 7.43
CA GLU A 7 1.64 11.37 7.74
C GLU A 7 1.18 9.96 7.39
N ALA A 8 -0.06 9.59 7.74
CA ALA A 8 -0.64 8.31 7.34
C ALA A 8 -0.70 8.15 5.82
N ALA A 9 -1.13 9.18 5.10
CA ALA A 9 -1.14 9.20 3.64
C ALA A 9 0.27 9.02 3.05
N ARG A 10 1.27 9.74 3.58
CA ARG A 10 2.67 9.61 3.16
C ARG A 10 3.20 8.20 3.40
N SER A 11 2.96 7.65 4.59
CA SER A 11 3.37 6.30 4.96
C SER A 11 2.76 5.25 4.02
N ILE A 12 1.45 5.36 3.73
CA ILE A 12 0.76 4.46 2.79
C ILE A 12 1.38 4.51 1.39
N VAL A 13 1.66 5.70 0.86
CA VAL A 13 2.24 5.85 -0.48
C VAL A 13 3.65 5.28 -0.54
N VAL A 14 4.49 5.55 0.46
CA VAL A 14 5.86 5.02 0.53
C VAL A 14 5.84 3.50 0.65
N GLY A 15 5.01 2.96 1.54
CA GLY A 15 4.86 1.52 1.72
C GLY A 15 4.37 0.82 0.45
N LEU A 16 3.44 1.42 -0.30
CA LEU A 16 2.96 0.83 -1.55
C LEU A 16 4.04 0.79 -2.64
N ARG A 17 4.94 1.78 -2.68
CA ARG A 17 6.10 1.75 -3.58
C ARG A 17 7.09 0.65 -3.19
N GLN A 18 7.32 0.47 -1.89
CA GLN A 18 8.15 -0.63 -1.41
C GLN A 18 7.53 -2.00 -1.73
N ALA A 19 6.21 -2.15 -1.55
CA ALA A 19 5.50 -3.37 -1.92
C ALA A 19 5.57 -3.64 -3.44
N GLU A 20 5.46 -2.59 -4.27
CA GLU A 20 5.68 -2.70 -5.72
C GLU A 20 7.09 -3.21 -6.05
N GLU A 21 8.11 -2.68 -5.39
CA GLU A 21 9.50 -3.07 -5.63
C GLU A 21 9.78 -4.50 -5.17
N LEU A 22 9.28 -4.90 -3.99
CA LEU A 22 9.36 -6.29 -3.53
C LEU A 22 8.70 -7.26 -4.52
N ALA A 23 7.52 -6.91 -5.04
CA ALA A 23 6.83 -7.74 -6.02
C ALA A 23 7.66 -7.88 -7.32
N ARG A 24 8.28 -6.79 -7.80
CA ARG A 24 9.17 -6.81 -8.98
C ARG A 24 10.44 -7.61 -8.77
N GLN A 25 10.96 -7.66 -7.54
CA GLN A 25 12.11 -8.49 -7.16
C GLN A 25 11.75 -9.97 -7.01
N GLY A 26 10.49 -10.37 -7.23
CA GLY A 26 10.01 -11.74 -7.03
C GLY A 26 9.72 -12.09 -5.57
N LYS A 27 9.90 -11.15 -4.63
CA LYS A 27 9.60 -11.30 -3.20
C LYS A 27 8.11 -11.14 -2.93
N ARG A 28 7.28 -11.96 -3.59
CA ARG A 28 5.82 -11.85 -3.58
C ARG A 28 5.21 -11.97 -2.18
N GLU A 29 5.72 -12.85 -1.33
CA GLU A 29 5.21 -13.01 0.04
C GLU A 29 5.43 -11.78 0.91
N GLU A 30 6.63 -11.17 0.85
CA GLU A 30 6.94 -9.93 1.57
C GLU A 30 6.08 -8.77 1.05
N ALA A 31 5.94 -8.67 -0.27
CA ALA A 31 5.07 -7.68 -0.91
C ALA A 31 3.61 -7.84 -0.47
N GLU A 32 3.11 -9.08 -0.39
CA GLU A 32 1.73 -9.36 0.03
C GLU A 32 1.48 -9.00 1.50
N LYS A 33 2.40 -9.35 2.40
CA LYS A 33 2.31 -8.97 3.82
C LYS A 33 2.21 -7.45 3.96
N LEU A 34 3.14 -6.73 3.33
CA LEU A 34 3.17 -5.27 3.37
C LEU A 34 1.90 -4.66 2.74
N TYR A 35 1.45 -5.17 1.59
CA TYR A 35 0.22 -4.73 0.93
C TYR A 35 -1.00 -4.87 1.85
N ARG A 36 -1.15 -6.00 2.54
CA ARG A 36 -2.29 -6.26 3.45
C ARG A 36 -2.31 -5.29 4.64
N GLU A 37 -1.15 -5.02 5.23
CA GLU A 37 -1.01 -4.06 6.34
C GLU A 37 -1.39 -2.65 5.90
N LEU A 38 -0.86 -2.19 4.77
CA LEU A 38 -1.16 -0.85 4.24
C LEU A 38 -2.64 -0.72 3.84
N LYS A 39 -3.25 -1.78 3.30
CA LYS A 39 -4.67 -1.80 2.95
C LYS A 39 -5.55 -1.67 4.19
N LYS A 40 -5.20 -2.37 5.28
CA LYS A 40 -5.90 -2.25 6.57
C LYS A 40 -5.80 -0.82 7.11
N GLN A 41 -4.59 -0.25 7.17
CA GLN A 41 -4.36 1.12 7.63
C GLN A 41 -5.13 2.15 6.80
N ALA A 42 -5.14 2.00 5.46
CA ALA A 42 -5.85 2.90 4.57
C ALA A 42 -7.37 2.84 4.73
N LEU A 43 -7.94 1.67 5.07
CA LEU A 43 -9.36 1.52 5.35
C LEU A 43 -9.74 2.17 6.69
N GLU A 44 -8.95 1.93 7.74
CA GLU A 44 -9.16 2.51 9.07
C GLU A 44 -9.13 4.04 9.05
N LYS A 45 -8.19 4.62 8.30
CA LYS A 45 -8.04 6.08 8.15
C LYS A 45 -8.93 6.68 7.04
N ARG A 46 -9.79 5.88 6.39
CA ARG A 46 -10.65 6.29 5.25
C ARG A 46 -9.89 6.87 4.05
N LEU A 47 -8.61 6.50 3.89
CA LEU A 47 -7.72 6.94 2.81
C LEU A 47 -7.73 6.01 1.59
N TYR A 48 -8.30 4.80 1.71
CA TYR A 48 -8.27 3.79 0.65
C TYR A 48 -8.77 4.31 -0.71
N ARG A 49 -9.88 5.04 -0.74
CA ARG A 49 -10.44 5.57 -2.01
C ARG A 49 -9.47 6.50 -2.73
N GLY A 50 -8.71 7.30 -2.00
CA GLY A 50 -7.71 8.22 -2.57
C GLY A 50 -6.52 7.50 -3.22
N PHE A 51 -6.22 6.27 -2.78
CA PHE A 51 -5.08 5.48 -3.26
C PHE A 51 -5.49 4.18 -3.98
N ALA A 52 -6.78 4.00 -4.31
CA ALA A 52 -7.29 2.75 -4.86
C ALA A 52 -6.58 2.31 -6.15
N GLY A 53 -6.14 3.27 -6.98
CA GLY A 53 -5.34 2.98 -8.17
C GLY A 53 -3.98 2.34 -7.85
N LEU A 54 -3.28 2.85 -6.84
CA LEU A 54 -2.00 2.30 -6.38
C LEU A 54 -2.19 0.91 -5.77
N PHE A 55 -3.22 0.72 -4.94
CA PHE A 55 -3.54 -0.60 -4.38
C PHE A 55 -3.79 -1.63 -5.49
N ARG A 56 -4.62 -1.31 -6.50
CA ARG A 56 -4.88 -2.24 -7.62
C ARG A 56 -3.63 -2.57 -8.42
N LYS A 57 -2.76 -1.59 -8.66
CA LYS A 57 -1.49 -1.80 -9.37
C LYS A 57 -0.59 -2.79 -8.61
N VAL A 58 -0.40 -2.56 -7.31
CA VAL A 58 0.43 -3.43 -6.45
C VAL A 58 -0.18 -4.82 -6.33
N GLU A 59 -1.49 -4.92 -6.14
CA GLU A 59 -2.22 -6.19 -6.11
C GLU A 59 -2.04 -7.00 -7.40
N GLY A 60 -2.07 -6.34 -8.56
CA GLY A 60 -1.81 -6.98 -9.85
C GLY A 60 -0.40 -7.55 -9.97
N LEU A 61 0.62 -6.85 -9.44
CA LEU A 61 2.01 -7.33 -9.46
C LEU A 61 2.27 -8.49 -8.47
N ILE A 62 1.52 -8.55 -7.38
CA ILE A 62 1.63 -9.61 -6.39
C ILE A 62 0.95 -10.89 -6.90
N ARG A 63 -0.22 -10.75 -7.54
CA ARG A 63 -1.10 -11.86 -7.91
C ARG A 63 -0.96 -12.34 -9.36
N GLY A 64 -0.39 -11.52 -10.25
CA GLY A 64 0.03 -11.92 -11.60
C GLY A 64 1.46 -12.44 -11.56
#